data_AF-A0A1R2CWY6-F1
#
_entry.id   AF-A0A1R2CWY6-F1
#
_cell.length_a   1.000
_cell.length_b   1.000
_cell.length_c   1.000
_cell.angle_alpha   90.00
_cell.angle_beta   90.00
_cell.angle_gamma   90.00
#
_symmetry.space_group_name_H-M   'P 1'
#
loop_
_entity.id
_entity.type
_entity.pdbx_description
1 polymer ?
#
loop_
_entity_poly.entity_id
_entity_poly.type
_entity_poly.pdbx_seq_one_letter_code
_entity_poly.pdbx_strand_id
1 'polypeptide(L)'
;MKACYKCKQPYDPEKHIPKVLPCGHSLCILCIEKLFEKGFLVCPKDNLEHQISLENISTNYMILENVNVEKQVEVIKCTNGHEMNLLVQNEEEEMRCSICKKKSSNYYQCGPCLDQICIRCCEWINTTLVNPYQLRCSEGHFLRETTNVEAFYQSIRPDMKHNFFLCDGCLTRTNGKSFQCRQCKVDYCNSCVEKYGSIDQNINSLYCPKKKYQGFLGKIKGNYVLCNQKLVWRNQNKNFKCFSCRRFFNKSGSFICKECTIGCCIPCASNMISKVENK
;
A
#
# COMPACT_ATOMS: atom_id res chain seq x y z
N MET A 1 20.41 21.58 -15.59
CA MET A 1 19.41 21.91 -16.63
C MET A 1 18.89 20.59 -17.21
N LYS A 2 17.61 20.26 -17.04
CA LYS A 2 17.05 18.93 -17.40
C LYS A 2 16.31 18.89 -18.75
N ALA A 3 16.38 19.97 -19.51
CA ALA A 3 15.70 20.12 -20.78
C ALA A 3 16.65 20.67 -21.85
N CYS A 4 16.38 20.33 -23.10
CA CYS A 4 17.12 20.80 -24.27
C CYS A 4 17.03 22.32 -24.39
N TYR A 5 18.17 23.00 -24.56
CA TYR A 5 18.20 24.45 -24.69
C TYR A 5 17.41 24.98 -25.89
N LYS A 6 17.37 24.22 -27.00
CA LYS A 6 16.72 24.62 -28.25
C LYS A 6 15.20 24.37 -28.24
N CYS A 7 14.76 23.12 -28.08
CA CYS A 7 13.32 22.78 -28.14
C CYS A 7 12.60 22.88 -26.80
N LYS A 8 13.33 23.11 -25.69
CA LYS A 8 12.80 23.17 -24.32
C LYS A 8 12.13 21.88 -23.83
N GLN A 9 12.23 20.77 -24.57
CA GLN A 9 11.72 19.47 -24.15
C GLN A 9 12.65 18.82 -23.12
N PRO A 10 12.11 18.10 -22.11
CA PRO A 10 12.91 17.34 -21.16
C PRO A 10 13.73 16.26 -21.86
N TYR A 11 14.90 15.95 -21.32
CA TYR A 11 15.72 14.86 -21.85
C TYR A 11 15.15 13.50 -21.43
N ASP A 12 15.30 12.50 -22.30
CA ASP A 12 14.84 11.14 -22.05
C ASP A 12 15.75 10.14 -22.81
N PRO A 13 15.82 8.86 -22.39
CA PRO A 13 16.75 7.89 -22.97
C PRO A 13 16.33 7.38 -24.36
N GLU A 14 15.12 7.69 -24.84
CA GLU A 14 14.58 7.12 -26.08
C GLU A 14 14.55 8.14 -27.24
N LYS A 15 14.08 9.36 -26.98
CA LYS A 15 13.76 10.37 -28.00
C LYS A 15 14.61 11.62 -27.84
N HIS A 16 14.61 12.24 -26.66
CA HIS A 16 15.38 13.46 -26.40
C HIS A 16 16.70 13.12 -25.70
N ILE A 17 17.53 12.31 -26.35
CA ILE A 17 18.83 11.89 -25.79
C ILE A 17 19.77 13.10 -25.71
N PRO A 18 20.29 13.48 -24.54
CA PRO A 18 21.18 14.62 -24.38
C PRO A 18 22.57 14.29 -24.94
N LYS A 19 23.07 15.16 -25.81
CA LYS A 19 24.38 15.06 -26.46
C LYS A 19 25.22 16.27 -26.08
N VAL A 20 26.50 16.06 -25.76
CA VAL A 20 27.44 17.11 -25.32
C VAL A 20 28.20 17.64 -26.53
N LEU A 21 28.09 18.93 -26.79
CA LEU A 21 28.87 19.62 -27.82
C LEU A 21 30.30 19.91 -27.32
N PRO A 22 31.28 20.16 -28.20
CA PRO A 22 32.65 20.52 -27.79
C PRO A 22 32.74 21.72 -26.85
N CYS A 23 31.81 22.68 -26.92
CA CYS A 23 31.72 23.81 -25.99
C CYS A 23 31.19 23.44 -24.59
N GLY A 24 30.87 22.17 -24.32
CA GLY A 24 30.33 21.68 -23.05
C GLY A 24 28.81 21.82 -22.90
N HIS A 25 28.14 22.48 -23.84
CA HIS A 25 26.68 22.61 -23.82
C HIS A 25 25.98 21.33 -24.29
N SER A 26 24.78 21.08 -23.77
CA SER A 26 23.99 19.90 -24.15
C SER A 26 22.76 20.27 -24.98
N LEU A 27 22.47 19.48 -26.02
CA LEU A 27 21.26 19.54 -26.85
C LEU A 27 20.69 18.13 -27.01
N CYS A 28 19.41 17.98 -27.34
CA CYS A 28 18.88 16.66 -27.68
C CYS A 28 19.30 16.26 -29.10
N ILE A 29 19.45 14.95 -29.34
CA ILE A 29 19.85 14.41 -30.65
C ILE A 29 18.97 14.94 -31.80
N LEU A 30 17.66 15.01 -31.60
CA LEU A 30 16.71 15.54 -32.60
C LEU A 30 16.92 17.02 -32.92
N CYS A 31 17.42 17.82 -31.98
CA CYS A 31 17.76 19.22 -32.25
C CYS A 31 19.11 19.34 -32.95
N ILE A 32 20.06 18.47 -32.61
CA ILE A 32 21.36 18.44 -33.28
C ILE A 32 21.18 18.06 -34.74
N GLU A 33 20.43 16.99 -35.05
CA GLU A 33 20.15 16.57 -36.43
C GLU A 33 19.52 17.68 -37.28
N LYS A 34 18.67 18.53 -36.68
CA LYS A 34 18.04 19.68 -37.37
C LYS A 34 18.97 20.88 -37.56
N LEU A 35 19.96 21.04 -36.67
CA LEU A 35 20.91 22.14 -36.71
C LEU A 35 22.19 21.78 -37.46
N PHE A 36 22.40 20.51 -37.75
CA PHE A 36 23.58 20.01 -38.44
C PHE A 36 23.44 20.25 -39.94
N GLU A 37 24.28 21.12 -40.48
CA GLU A 37 24.28 21.44 -41.91
C GLU A 37 25.69 21.36 -42.48
N LYS A 38 25.87 20.57 -43.55
CA LYS A 38 27.13 20.44 -44.30
C LYS A 38 28.37 20.11 -43.45
N GLY A 39 28.20 19.37 -42.35
CA GLY A 39 29.32 18.98 -41.47
C GLY A 39 29.61 19.97 -40.33
N PHE A 40 28.82 21.04 -40.22
CA PHE A 40 28.96 22.06 -39.19
C PHE A 40 27.74 22.06 -38.27
N LEU A 41 28.00 22.41 -37.01
CA LEU A 41 26.96 22.60 -36.00
C LEU A 41 27.25 23.88 -35.22
N VAL A 42 26.28 24.81 -35.21
CA VAL A 42 26.36 26.03 -34.39
C VAL A 42 25.59 25.81 -33.09
N CYS A 43 26.29 25.93 -31.96
CA CYS A 43 25.66 25.82 -30.65
C CYS A 43 24.71 27.02 -30.41
N PRO A 44 23.40 26.79 -30.16
CA PRO A 44 22.42 27.88 -30.01
C PRO A 44 22.55 28.66 -28.71
N LYS A 45 23.46 28.28 -27.80
CA LYS A 45 23.64 28.92 -26.50
C LYS A 45 24.77 29.96 -26.50
N ASP A 46 25.89 29.65 -27.15
CA ASP A 46 27.09 30.51 -27.22
C ASP A 46 27.46 30.92 -28.65
N ASN A 47 26.73 30.42 -29.65
CA ASN A 47 26.95 30.63 -31.09
C ASN A 47 28.33 30.17 -31.59
N LEU A 48 28.99 29.25 -30.88
CA LEU A 48 30.23 28.65 -31.36
C LEU A 48 29.95 27.60 -32.44
N GLU A 49 30.72 27.66 -33.53
CA GLU A 49 30.67 26.68 -34.61
C GLU A 49 31.60 25.49 -34.31
N HIS A 50 31.10 24.30 -34.60
CA HIS A 50 31.81 23.06 -34.38
C HIS A 50 31.80 22.21 -35.66
N GLN A 51 32.99 21.85 -36.14
CA GLN A 51 33.17 20.90 -37.23
C GLN A 51 33.32 19.49 -36.66
N ILE A 52 32.21 18.73 -36.59
CA ILE A 52 32.17 17.41 -35.94
C ILE A 52 31.31 16.44 -36.76
N SER A 53 31.58 15.14 -36.66
CA SER A 53 30.63 14.12 -37.15
C SER A 53 29.54 13.88 -36.10
N LEU A 54 28.30 13.68 -36.54
CA LEU A 54 27.17 13.32 -35.66
C LEU A 54 27.45 12.06 -34.84
N GLU A 55 28.19 11.11 -35.41
CA GLU A 55 28.56 9.84 -34.78
C GLU A 55 29.54 10.04 -33.60
N ASN A 56 30.31 11.12 -33.63
CA ASN A 56 31.33 11.41 -32.62
C ASN A 56 30.78 12.21 -31.42
N ILE A 57 29.49 12.55 -31.41
CA ILE A 57 28.91 13.34 -30.33
C ILE A 57 28.52 12.44 -29.15
N SER A 58 29.23 12.63 -28.05
CA SER A 58 29.03 11.84 -26.83
C SER A 58 27.69 12.16 -26.16
N THR A 59 27.07 11.13 -25.60
CA THR A 59 25.85 11.25 -24.78
C THR A 59 26.19 11.79 -23.39
N ASN A 60 25.39 12.73 -22.89
CA ASN A 60 25.53 13.25 -21.52
C ASN A 60 24.81 12.33 -20.52
N TYR A 61 25.46 11.24 -20.11
CA TYR A 61 24.86 10.27 -19.18
C TYR A 61 24.52 10.87 -17.81
N MET A 62 25.25 11.88 -17.34
CA MET A 62 24.94 12.59 -16.08
C MET A 62 23.55 13.22 -16.08
N ILE A 63 23.09 13.72 -17.23
CA ILE A 63 21.74 14.27 -17.35
C ILE A 63 20.70 13.14 -17.29
N LEU A 64 20.96 12.01 -17.97
CA LEU A 64 20.05 10.86 -17.99
C LEU A 64 19.93 10.15 -16.64
N GLU A 65 21.02 10.02 -15.90
CA GLU A 65 21.02 9.47 -14.54
C GLU A 65 20.12 10.29 -13.63
N ASN A 66 20.19 11.62 -13.71
CA ASN A 66 19.34 12.52 -12.94
C ASN A 66 17.86 12.54 -13.37
N VAL A 67 17.55 12.11 -14.61
CA VAL A 67 16.17 11.94 -15.08
C VAL A 67 15.60 10.60 -14.58
N ASN A 68 16.42 9.54 -14.54
CA ASN A 68 16.01 8.24 -14.01
C ASN A 68 15.86 8.24 -12.48
N VAL A 69 16.66 9.04 -11.75
CA VAL A 69 16.51 9.23 -10.30
C VAL A 69 15.21 9.98 -9.95
N GLU A 70 14.65 10.74 -10.91
CA GLU A 70 13.35 11.41 -10.77
C GLU A 70 12.15 10.62 -11.29
N LYS A 71 12.32 9.34 -11.70
CA LYS A 71 11.22 8.39 -11.46
C LYS A 71 11.03 8.43 -9.96
N GLN A 72 10.05 9.23 -9.51
CA GLN A 72 9.70 9.46 -8.12
C GLN A 72 9.99 8.17 -7.40
N VAL A 73 11.03 8.16 -6.57
CA VAL A 73 11.26 7.03 -5.68
C VAL A 73 10.00 7.02 -4.85
N GLU A 74 9.02 6.21 -5.26
CA GLU A 74 7.74 6.14 -4.59
C GLU A 74 8.12 5.82 -3.16
N VAL A 75 7.85 6.78 -2.27
CA VAL A 75 8.20 6.63 -0.87
C VAL A 75 7.46 5.41 -0.39
N ILE A 76 8.20 4.31 -0.24
CA ILE A 76 7.63 3.04 0.16
C ILE A 76 7.17 3.20 1.58
N LYS A 77 5.90 2.88 1.82
CA LYS A 77 5.31 2.96 3.15
C LYS A 77 4.98 1.58 3.67
N CYS A 78 5.25 1.33 4.95
CA CYS A 78 4.86 0.10 5.61
C CYS A 78 3.33 0.01 5.79
N THR A 79 2.83 -1.09 6.35
CA THR A 79 1.40 -1.28 6.64
C THR A 79 0.82 -0.21 7.58
N ASN A 80 1.67 0.48 8.35
CA ASN A 80 1.28 1.59 9.23
C ASN A 80 1.47 2.99 8.61
N GLY A 81 1.96 3.07 7.36
CA GLY A 81 2.13 4.35 6.65
C GLY A 81 3.48 5.04 6.86
N HIS A 82 4.42 4.44 7.60
CA HIS A 82 5.77 4.98 7.78
C HIS A 82 6.66 4.68 6.57
N GLU A 83 7.57 5.59 6.24
CA GLU A 83 8.55 5.41 5.18
C GLU A 83 9.50 4.24 5.48
N MET A 84 9.92 3.53 4.43
CA MET A 84 10.80 2.36 4.52
C MET A 84 12.07 2.57 3.71
N ASN A 85 13.16 2.02 4.21
CA ASN A 85 14.46 2.00 3.52
C ASN A 85 14.72 0.62 2.94
N LEU A 86 15.34 0.56 1.75
CA LEU A 86 15.82 -0.70 1.18
C LEU A 86 16.99 -1.22 2.01
N LEU A 87 16.90 -2.47 2.45
CA LEU A 87 18.00 -3.22 3.02
C LEU A 87 18.40 -4.32 2.05
N VAL A 88 19.66 -4.27 1.62
CA VAL A 88 20.34 -5.36 0.94
C VAL A 88 21.03 -6.18 2.00
N GLN A 89 20.75 -7.49 2.06
CA GLN A 89 21.33 -8.36 3.07
C GLN A 89 22.35 -9.33 2.49
N ASN A 90 23.29 -9.69 3.35
CA ASN A 90 24.19 -10.81 3.14
C ASN A 90 23.43 -12.13 3.35
N GLU A 91 23.81 -13.18 2.63
CA GLU A 91 23.06 -14.45 2.53
C GLU A 91 22.90 -15.23 3.86
N GLU A 92 23.64 -14.84 4.91
CA GLU A 92 23.69 -15.56 6.19
C GLU A 92 22.54 -15.22 7.15
N GLU A 93 21.84 -14.09 6.96
CA GLU A 93 20.75 -13.69 7.87
C GLU A 93 19.40 -14.30 7.46
N GLU A 94 18.83 -15.15 8.32
CA GLU A 94 17.52 -15.78 8.08
C GLU A 94 16.33 -14.84 8.36
N MET A 95 16.25 -13.71 7.68
CA MET A 95 15.08 -12.84 7.80
C MET A 95 13.86 -13.41 7.07
N ARG A 96 12.68 -13.05 7.56
CA ARG A 96 11.39 -13.45 6.97
C ARG A 96 10.50 -12.22 6.83
N CYS A 97 9.89 -12.08 5.66
CA CYS A 97 8.94 -11.00 5.41
C CYS A 97 7.79 -11.02 6.44
N SER A 98 7.49 -9.88 7.07
CA SER A 98 6.44 -9.73 8.08
C SER A 98 5.04 -10.01 7.52
N ILE A 99 4.85 -9.85 6.20
CA ILE A 99 3.59 -10.11 5.49
C ILE A 99 3.47 -11.56 5.04
N CYS A 100 4.34 -12.02 4.14
CA CYS A 100 4.20 -13.36 3.52
C CYS A 100 4.90 -14.49 4.28
N LYS A 101 5.72 -14.15 5.29
CA LYS A 101 6.52 -15.08 6.11
C LYS A 101 7.56 -15.92 5.33
N LYS A 102 7.81 -15.59 4.06
CA LYS A 102 8.84 -16.20 3.20
C LYS A 102 10.18 -15.47 3.35
N LYS A 103 11.28 -16.20 3.09
CA LYS A 103 12.63 -15.65 2.92
C LYS A 103 12.76 -14.92 1.57
N SER A 104 13.66 -13.96 1.49
CA SER A 104 13.98 -13.08 0.34
C SER A 104 15.42 -12.59 0.51
N SER A 105 16.11 -12.29 -0.58
CA SER A 105 17.43 -11.64 -0.54
C SER A 105 17.33 -10.12 -0.38
N ASN A 106 16.18 -9.54 -0.74
CA ASN A 106 15.94 -8.10 -0.68
C ASN A 106 14.71 -7.78 0.17
N TYR A 107 14.87 -6.83 1.10
CA TYR A 107 13.83 -6.37 2.01
C TYR A 107 13.78 -4.85 2.09
N TYR A 108 12.61 -4.33 2.40
CA TYR A 108 12.46 -2.99 2.94
C TYR A 108 12.30 -3.08 4.45
N GLN A 109 12.95 -2.21 5.21
CA GLN A 109 12.75 -2.08 6.64
C GLN A 109 12.13 -0.73 7.00
N CYS A 110 11.07 -0.78 7.79
CA CYS A 110 10.51 0.36 8.48
C CYS A 110 11.28 0.58 9.77
N GLY A 111 12.01 1.69 9.90
CA GLY A 111 12.73 2.02 11.14
C GLY A 111 11.80 2.04 12.37
N PRO A 112 10.68 2.79 12.34
CA PRO A 112 9.77 2.89 13.48
C PRO A 112 9.07 1.58 13.91
N CYS A 113 8.67 0.74 12.95
CA CYS A 113 7.95 -0.51 13.25
C CYS A 113 8.87 -1.72 13.37
N LEU A 114 10.12 -1.60 12.92
CA LEU A 114 11.01 -2.72 12.63
C LEU A 114 10.40 -3.75 11.66
N ASP A 115 9.36 -3.37 10.93
CA ASP A 115 8.70 -4.21 9.93
C ASP A 115 9.64 -4.43 8.76
N GLN A 116 9.80 -5.71 8.38
CA GLN A 116 10.63 -6.12 7.26
C GLN A 116 9.75 -6.74 6.17
N ILE A 117 9.72 -6.13 4.99
CA ILE A 117 8.80 -6.51 3.92
C ILE A 117 9.62 -6.88 2.68
N CYS A 118 9.43 -8.08 2.13
CA CYS A 118 10.13 -8.45 0.90
C CYS A 118 9.66 -7.60 -0.29
N ILE A 119 10.52 -7.44 -1.30
CA ILE A 119 10.24 -6.60 -2.48
C ILE A 119 8.88 -6.88 -3.14
N ARG A 120 8.51 -8.16 -3.30
CA ARG A 120 7.20 -8.54 -3.88
C ARG A 120 6.00 -8.10 -3.04
N CYS A 121 6.13 -8.12 -1.71
CA CYS A 121 5.06 -7.64 -0.83
C CYS A 121 5.02 -6.11 -0.81
N CYS A 122 6.15 -5.44 -0.98
CA CYS A 122 6.24 -4.00 -1.12
C CYS A 122 5.60 -3.50 -2.42
N GLU A 123 5.92 -4.12 -3.57
CA GLU A 123 5.28 -3.81 -4.85
C GLU A 123 3.76 -3.94 -4.77
N TRP A 124 3.26 -4.97 -4.07
CA TRP A 124 1.83 -5.10 -3.82
C TRP A 124 1.27 -3.94 -2.99
N ILE A 125 1.95 -3.52 -1.91
CA ILE A 125 1.53 -2.39 -1.09
C ILE A 125 1.41 -1.12 -1.93
N ASN A 126 2.35 -0.88 -2.85
CA ASN A 126 2.35 0.32 -3.68
C ASN A 126 1.30 0.27 -4.80
N THR A 127 1.06 -0.92 -5.37
CA THR A 127 0.08 -1.11 -6.45
C THR A 127 -1.36 -1.27 -5.96
N THR A 128 -1.58 -1.36 -4.64
CA THR A 128 -2.92 -1.48 -4.06
C THR A 128 -3.29 -0.28 -3.23
N LEU A 129 -4.50 0.22 -3.45
CA LEU A 129 -5.04 1.34 -2.70
C LEU A 129 -5.40 0.89 -1.28
N VAL A 130 -5.06 1.71 -0.30
CA VAL A 130 -5.69 1.59 1.02
C VAL A 130 -7.18 1.80 0.83
N ASN A 131 -7.99 0.95 1.44
CA ASN A 131 -9.44 1.08 1.38
C ASN A 131 -9.87 2.52 1.76
N PRO A 132 -10.74 3.20 0.98
CA PRO A 132 -11.19 4.56 1.29
C PRO A 132 -11.82 4.70 2.69
N TYR A 133 -12.41 3.62 3.22
CA TYR A 133 -13.01 3.58 4.56
C TYR A 133 -11.99 3.35 5.68
N GLN A 134 -10.68 3.19 5.39
CA GLN A 134 -9.65 2.91 6.40
C GLN A 134 -9.93 1.66 7.27
N LEU A 135 -10.77 0.74 6.77
CA LEU A 135 -11.11 -0.48 7.48
C LEU A 135 -9.87 -1.28 7.84
N ARG A 136 -9.88 -1.86 9.03
CA ARG A 136 -8.81 -2.71 9.53
C ARG A 136 -9.32 -4.14 9.70
N CYS A 137 -8.45 -5.10 9.39
CA CYS A 137 -8.70 -6.48 9.72
C CYS A 137 -8.75 -6.68 11.23
N SER A 138 -9.10 -7.89 11.65
CA SER A 138 -9.18 -8.16 13.08
C SER A 138 -7.86 -8.01 13.82
N GLU A 139 -6.71 -8.05 13.13
CA GLU A 139 -5.42 -7.78 13.76
C GLU A 139 -5.01 -6.31 13.80
N GLY A 140 -5.85 -5.41 13.28
CA GLY A 140 -5.58 -3.97 13.26
C GLY A 140 -4.83 -3.48 12.02
N HIS A 141 -4.49 -4.36 11.07
CA HIS A 141 -3.88 -3.95 9.80
C HIS A 141 -4.92 -3.38 8.85
N PHE A 142 -4.57 -2.34 8.09
CA PHE A 142 -5.45 -1.81 7.06
C PHE A 142 -5.77 -2.87 5.98
N LEU A 143 -7.03 -2.89 5.56
CA LEU A 143 -7.46 -3.61 4.37
C LEU A 143 -7.03 -2.83 3.13
N ARG A 144 -6.53 -3.55 2.13
CA ARG A 144 -6.11 -2.99 0.84
C ARG A 144 -6.99 -3.54 -0.27
N GLU A 145 -7.40 -2.65 -1.16
CA GLU A 145 -8.22 -3.00 -2.31
C GLU A 145 -7.39 -3.79 -3.33
N THR A 146 -7.99 -4.80 -3.93
CA THR A 146 -7.41 -5.52 -5.07
C THR A 146 -8.52 -5.76 -6.07
N THR A 147 -8.31 -5.31 -7.31
CA THR A 147 -9.31 -5.39 -8.39
C THR A 147 -9.54 -6.80 -8.90
N ASN A 148 -8.54 -7.68 -8.77
CA ASN A 148 -8.58 -9.08 -9.18
C ASN A 148 -7.81 -9.93 -8.16
N VAL A 149 -8.51 -10.44 -7.15
CA VAL A 149 -7.90 -11.24 -6.09
C VAL A 149 -7.54 -12.65 -6.54
N GLU A 150 -8.19 -13.15 -7.58
CA GLU A 150 -7.92 -14.46 -8.18
C GLU A 150 -6.51 -14.48 -8.77
N ALA A 151 -6.15 -13.47 -9.55
CA ALA A 151 -4.81 -13.34 -10.13
C ALA A 151 -3.73 -13.35 -9.03
N PHE A 152 -4.00 -12.71 -7.90
CA PHE A 152 -3.11 -12.80 -6.75
C PHE A 152 -3.02 -14.22 -6.19
N TYR A 153 -4.15 -14.86 -5.86
CA TYR A 153 -4.13 -16.20 -5.29
C TYR A 153 -3.49 -17.23 -6.22
N GLN A 154 -3.71 -17.13 -7.52
CA GLN A 154 -3.03 -17.93 -8.54
C GLN A 154 -1.51 -17.71 -8.51
N SER A 155 -1.04 -16.46 -8.35
CA SER A 155 0.40 -16.17 -8.30
C SER A 155 1.11 -16.78 -7.07
N ILE A 156 0.41 -16.92 -5.95
CA ILE A 156 0.97 -17.46 -4.70
C ILE A 156 0.67 -18.96 -4.49
N ARG A 157 -0.34 -19.49 -5.17
CA ARG A 157 -0.80 -20.88 -5.10
C ARG A 157 -1.20 -21.35 -6.51
N PRO A 158 -0.23 -21.57 -7.41
CA PRO A 158 -0.51 -21.92 -8.80
C PRO A 158 -1.33 -23.22 -8.94
N ASP A 159 -1.24 -24.12 -7.96
CA ASP A 159 -1.98 -25.38 -7.95
C ASP A 159 -3.47 -25.23 -7.60
N MET A 160 -3.91 -24.09 -7.06
CA MET A 160 -5.32 -23.83 -6.75
C MET A 160 -6.04 -23.21 -7.96
N LYS A 161 -6.82 -24.02 -8.68
CA LYS A 161 -7.62 -23.61 -9.85
C LYS A 161 -8.93 -22.87 -9.52
N HIS A 162 -9.05 -22.27 -8.34
CA HIS A 162 -10.28 -21.56 -7.97
C HIS A 162 -10.23 -20.11 -8.44
N ASN A 163 -11.29 -19.68 -9.13
CA ASN A 163 -11.52 -18.31 -9.60
C ASN A 163 -12.43 -17.52 -8.63
N PHE A 164 -12.38 -17.88 -7.35
CA PHE A 164 -13.16 -17.25 -6.30
C PHE A 164 -12.34 -17.17 -5.02
N PHE A 165 -12.71 -16.24 -4.15
CA PHE A 165 -12.29 -16.20 -2.76
C PHE A 165 -13.50 -16.37 -1.83
N LEU A 166 -13.24 -16.81 -0.61
CA LEU A 166 -14.26 -16.87 0.43
C LEU A 166 -14.22 -15.55 1.20
N CYS A 167 -15.27 -14.75 1.13
CA CYS A 167 -15.34 -13.53 1.91
C CYS A 167 -15.36 -13.86 3.41
N ASP A 168 -14.33 -13.45 4.15
CA ASP A 168 -14.30 -13.54 5.60
C ASP A 168 -15.44 -12.76 6.23
N GLY A 169 -16.06 -11.76 5.59
CA GLY A 169 -17.18 -10.99 6.15
C GLY A 169 -18.55 -11.67 6.11
N CYS A 170 -18.90 -12.32 5.00
CA CYS A 170 -20.22 -12.94 4.78
C CYS A 170 -20.19 -14.44 4.48
N LEU A 171 -18.99 -15.04 4.39
CA LEU A 171 -18.76 -16.45 4.01
C LEU A 171 -19.29 -16.82 2.62
N THR A 172 -19.61 -15.84 1.79
CA THR A 172 -20.02 -16.09 0.40
C THR A 172 -18.78 -16.24 -0.46
N ARG A 173 -18.80 -17.23 -1.37
CA ARG A 173 -17.81 -17.34 -2.45
C ARG A 173 -18.08 -16.23 -3.46
N THR A 174 -17.07 -15.43 -3.74
CA THR A 174 -17.18 -14.26 -4.62
C THR A 174 -15.91 -14.12 -5.44
N ASN A 175 -15.92 -13.25 -6.45
CA ASN A 175 -14.79 -13.04 -7.33
C ASN A 175 -14.54 -11.56 -7.67
N GLY A 176 -13.38 -11.26 -8.23
CA GLY A 176 -12.96 -9.93 -8.67
C GLY A 176 -12.47 -9.06 -7.53
N LYS A 177 -13.16 -7.94 -7.31
CA LYS A 177 -12.76 -6.91 -6.34
C LYS A 177 -12.88 -7.43 -4.90
N SER A 178 -11.80 -7.32 -4.15
CA SER A 178 -11.75 -7.66 -2.73
C SER A 178 -10.98 -6.61 -1.93
N PHE A 179 -11.14 -6.67 -0.61
CA PHE A 179 -10.37 -5.91 0.35
C PHE A 179 -9.67 -6.87 1.29
N GLN A 180 -8.36 -6.96 1.17
CA GLN A 180 -7.58 -8.03 1.80
C GLN A 180 -6.59 -7.50 2.82
N CYS A 181 -6.35 -8.29 3.86
CA CYS A 181 -5.17 -8.17 4.70
C CYS A 181 -4.29 -9.39 4.51
N ARG A 182 -3.22 -9.24 3.73
CA ARG A 182 -2.29 -10.34 3.44
C ARG A 182 -1.59 -10.89 4.66
N GLN A 183 -1.29 -10.04 5.64
CA GLN A 183 -0.64 -10.46 6.89
C GLN A 183 -1.54 -11.41 7.68
N CYS A 184 -2.85 -11.19 7.67
CA CYS A 184 -3.82 -12.01 8.38
C CYS A 184 -4.48 -13.08 7.51
N LYS A 185 -4.25 -13.03 6.19
CA LYS A 185 -4.88 -13.90 5.20
C LYS A 185 -6.41 -13.85 5.29
N VAL A 186 -6.95 -12.63 5.34
CA VAL A 186 -8.39 -12.39 5.31
C VAL A 186 -8.78 -11.54 4.11
N ASP A 187 -9.94 -11.82 3.53
CA ASP A 187 -10.52 -11.16 2.37
C ASP A 187 -11.96 -10.73 2.63
N TYR A 188 -12.30 -9.50 2.27
CA TYR A 188 -13.67 -9.00 2.37
C TYR A 188 -14.19 -8.64 0.97
N CYS A 189 -15.40 -9.07 0.65
CA CYS A 189 -16.06 -8.68 -0.58
C CYS A 189 -16.47 -7.20 -0.54
N ASN A 190 -16.66 -6.61 -1.73
CA ASN A 190 -17.04 -5.20 -1.86
C ASN A 190 -18.32 -4.86 -1.08
N SER A 191 -19.35 -5.70 -1.17
CA SER A 191 -20.61 -5.48 -0.43
C SER A 191 -20.43 -5.47 1.09
N CYS A 192 -19.58 -6.36 1.63
CA CYS A 192 -19.23 -6.33 3.05
C CYS A 192 -18.54 -5.02 3.42
N VAL A 193 -17.54 -4.62 2.63
CA VAL A 193 -16.80 -3.38 2.87
C VAL A 193 -17.67 -2.15 2.76
N GLU A 194 -18.54 -2.01 1.77
CA GLU A 194 -19.47 -0.87 1.65
C GLU A 194 -20.46 -0.83 2.82
N LYS A 195 -20.95 -1.99 3.24
CA LYS A 195 -21.81 -2.10 4.42
C LYS A 195 -21.08 -1.68 5.70
N TYR A 196 -19.77 -1.93 5.80
CA TYR A 196 -18.97 -1.45 6.93
C TYR A 196 -18.61 0.02 6.79
N GLY A 197 -18.22 0.44 5.59
CA GLY A 197 -17.91 1.80 5.22
C GLY A 197 -19.04 2.78 5.52
N SER A 198 -20.29 2.37 5.29
CA SER A 198 -21.47 3.17 5.64
C SER A 198 -21.73 3.29 7.15
N ILE A 199 -21.12 2.45 7.98
CA ILE A 199 -21.07 2.60 9.45
C ILE A 199 -19.88 3.51 9.85
N ASP A 200 -18.95 3.74 8.94
CA ASP A 200 -17.54 4.08 9.16
C ASP A 200 -17.09 5.35 8.43
N GLN A 201 -17.73 6.48 8.73
CA GLN A 201 -16.92 7.72 8.77
C GLN A 201 -16.22 7.87 10.13
N ASN A 202 -16.65 7.08 11.13
CA ASN A 202 -16.24 7.22 12.52
C ASN A 202 -15.90 5.87 13.21
N ILE A 203 -15.44 4.83 12.50
CA ILE A 203 -15.04 3.57 13.16
C ILE A 203 -13.89 3.75 14.15
N ASN A 204 -13.07 4.78 13.97
CA ASN A 204 -12.05 5.14 14.94
C ASN A 204 -12.65 5.53 16.31
N SER A 205 -13.92 5.93 16.33
CA SER A 205 -14.71 6.27 17.52
C SER A 205 -15.46 5.05 18.11
N LEU A 206 -15.37 3.88 17.47
CA LEU A 206 -15.99 2.64 17.94
C LEU A 206 -15.16 2.02 19.05
N TYR A 207 -15.42 2.50 20.26
CA TYR A 207 -14.69 2.06 21.43
C TYR A 207 -15.31 0.86 22.13
N CYS A 208 -14.47 -0.02 22.68
CA CYS A 208 -14.92 -1.10 23.54
C CYS A 208 -15.67 -0.50 24.74
N PRO A 209 -16.98 -0.83 24.93
CA PRO A 209 -17.82 -0.17 25.93
C PRO A 209 -17.52 -0.61 27.37
N LYS A 210 -16.54 -1.50 27.59
CA LYS A 210 -16.19 -2.03 28.91
C LYS A 210 -15.38 -1.02 29.74
N LYS A 211 -16.00 0.10 30.13
CA LYS A 211 -15.48 0.96 31.20
C LYS A 211 -15.82 0.28 32.54
N LYS A 212 -14.84 -0.37 33.17
CA LYS A 212 -14.92 -0.99 34.52
C LYS A 212 -15.95 -2.13 34.69
N TYR A 213 -15.68 -3.31 34.12
CA TYR A 213 -16.39 -4.53 34.54
C TYR A 213 -15.52 -5.30 35.55
N GLN A 214 -15.80 -5.14 36.85
CA GLN A 214 -15.37 -6.12 37.84
C GLN A 214 -16.22 -7.38 37.64
N GLY A 215 -15.59 -8.52 37.36
CA GLY A 215 -16.32 -9.78 37.28
C GLY A 215 -17.00 -10.12 38.61
N PHE A 216 -17.99 -11.01 38.57
CA PHE A 216 -18.79 -11.48 39.73
C PHE A 216 -17.97 -12.17 40.85
N LEU A 217 -16.64 -12.18 40.78
CA LEU A 217 -15.70 -12.75 41.76
C LEU A 217 -14.38 -11.94 41.85
N GLY A 218 -14.36 -10.65 41.49
CA GLY A 218 -13.15 -9.81 41.60
C GLY A 218 -12.01 -10.14 40.62
N LYS A 219 -12.10 -11.22 39.82
CA LYS A 219 -11.11 -11.51 38.76
C LYS A 219 -11.32 -10.57 37.57
N ILE A 220 -10.36 -9.65 37.38
CA ILE A 220 -10.27 -8.78 36.20
C ILE A 220 -10.00 -9.65 34.96
N LYS A 221 -11.00 -9.84 34.09
CA LYS A 221 -10.84 -10.49 32.77
C LYS A 221 -10.73 -9.47 31.64
N GLY A 222 -9.87 -8.47 31.78
CA GLY A 222 -9.63 -7.50 30.71
C GLY A 222 -8.93 -6.27 31.22
N ASN A 223 -7.74 -6.02 30.70
CA ASN A 223 -6.96 -4.83 31.01
C ASN A 223 -7.41 -3.72 30.04
N TYR A 224 -8.03 -2.67 30.56
CA TYR A 224 -8.53 -1.53 29.79
C TYR A 224 -7.40 -0.83 29.01
N VAL A 225 -6.19 -0.82 29.57
CA VAL A 225 -4.97 -0.30 28.93
C VAL A 225 -4.58 -1.16 27.72
N LEU A 226 -4.87 -2.47 27.74
CA LEU A 226 -4.51 -3.41 26.67
C LEU A 226 -5.54 -3.49 25.53
N CYS A 227 -6.84 -3.21 25.74
CA CYS A 227 -7.85 -3.32 24.65
C CYS A 227 -7.58 -2.35 23.49
N ASN A 228 -6.60 -1.43 23.61
CA ASN A 228 -6.31 -0.33 22.69
C ASN A 228 -7.58 0.38 22.19
N GLN A 229 -8.61 0.27 23.01
CA GLN A 229 -9.99 0.69 22.91
C GLN A 229 -10.77 0.37 21.62
N LYS A 230 -10.23 -0.25 20.57
CA LYS A 230 -10.96 -0.37 19.28
C LYS A 230 -11.71 -1.69 19.15
N LEU A 231 -12.99 -1.62 18.78
CA LEU A 231 -13.71 -2.80 18.31
C LEU A 231 -13.31 -3.09 16.86
N VAL A 232 -12.85 -4.31 16.58
CA VAL A 232 -12.49 -4.74 15.23
C VAL A 232 -13.61 -5.55 14.62
N TRP A 233 -13.77 -5.43 13.32
CA TRP A 233 -14.70 -6.28 12.60
C TRP A 233 -14.22 -7.74 12.57
N ARG A 234 -15.07 -8.66 13.01
CA ARG A 234 -14.88 -10.11 12.85
C ARG A 234 -16.20 -10.73 12.42
N ASN A 235 -16.15 -11.46 11.32
CA ASN A 235 -17.15 -12.48 11.10
C ASN A 235 -16.82 -13.69 11.96
N GLN A 236 -17.83 -14.24 12.61
CA GLN A 236 -17.67 -15.46 13.35
C GLN A 236 -18.84 -16.37 13.07
N ASN A 237 -18.53 -17.65 12.85
CA ASN A 237 -19.53 -18.70 12.65
C ASN A 237 -20.15 -19.19 13.97
N LYS A 238 -19.89 -18.48 15.07
CA LYS A 238 -20.38 -18.79 16.41
C LYS A 238 -21.47 -17.81 16.80
N ASN A 239 -22.48 -18.28 17.51
CA ASN A 239 -23.51 -17.43 18.09
C ASN A 239 -22.86 -16.53 19.16
N PHE A 240 -22.82 -15.21 18.91
CA PHE A 240 -22.39 -14.24 19.92
C PHE A 240 -23.60 -13.54 20.50
N LYS A 241 -23.54 -13.28 21.81
CA LYS A 241 -24.50 -12.43 22.50
C LYS A 241 -24.00 -10.99 22.44
N CYS A 242 -24.75 -10.11 21.78
CA CYS A 242 -24.40 -8.70 21.70
C CYS A 242 -24.30 -8.09 23.11
N PHE A 243 -23.21 -7.39 23.39
CA PHE A 243 -23.00 -6.75 24.68
C PHE A 243 -24.06 -5.71 25.00
N SER A 244 -24.45 -4.92 24.00
CA SER A 244 -25.40 -3.83 24.15
C SER A 244 -26.84 -4.33 24.24
N CYS A 245 -27.35 -5.03 23.22
CA CYS A 245 -28.76 -5.43 23.17
C CYS A 245 -29.04 -6.83 23.72
N ARG A 246 -28.01 -7.59 24.12
CA ARG A 246 -28.12 -8.97 24.64
C ARG A 246 -28.73 -9.99 23.67
N ARG A 247 -29.05 -9.62 22.43
CA ARG A 247 -29.54 -10.53 21.39
C ARG A 247 -28.39 -11.37 20.82
N PHE A 248 -28.70 -12.62 20.47
CA PHE A 248 -27.78 -13.47 19.72
C PHE A 248 -27.73 -13.04 18.26
N PHE A 249 -26.56 -13.14 17.64
CA PHE A 249 -26.35 -12.91 16.21
C PHE A 249 -25.33 -13.91 15.67
N ASN A 250 -25.43 -14.24 14.39
CA ASN A 250 -24.76 -15.43 13.85
C ASN A 250 -24.33 -15.37 12.37
N LYS A 251 -24.55 -14.28 11.62
CA LYS A 251 -24.32 -14.31 10.16
C LYS A 251 -23.76 -13.07 9.49
N SER A 252 -24.02 -11.88 10.04
CA SER A 252 -23.62 -10.64 9.37
C SER A 252 -22.29 -10.09 9.85
N GLY A 253 -21.55 -10.85 10.66
CA GLY A 253 -20.37 -10.46 11.43
C GLY A 253 -20.65 -9.45 12.55
N SER A 254 -19.61 -9.11 13.31
CA SER A 254 -19.72 -8.27 14.51
C SER A 254 -18.45 -7.51 14.84
N PHE A 255 -18.62 -6.49 15.66
CA PHE A 255 -17.54 -5.70 16.20
C PHE A 255 -17.08 -6.30 17.53
N ILE A 256 -15.84 -6.78 17.60
CA ILE A 256 -15.31 -7.50 18.76
C ILE A 256 -14.08 -6.80 19.33
N CYS A 257 -13.97 -6.65 20.66
CA CYS A 257 -12.68 -6.30 21.27
C CYS A 257 -11.86 -7.58 21.41
N LYS A 258 -10.65 -7.58 20.86
CA LYS A 258 -9.74 -8.73 20.84
C LYS A 258 -9.36 -9.19 22.25
N GLU A 259 -9.16 -8.23 23.15
CA GLU A 259 -8.75 -8.51 24.53
C GLU A 259 -9.92 -8.96 25.41
N CYS A 260 -11.10 -8.38 25.20
CA CYS A 260 -12.24 -8.58 26.10
C CYS A 260 -13.25 -9.61 25.60
N THR A 261 -13.10 -10.08 24.35
CA THR A 261 -14.01 -10.98 23.62
C THR A 261 -15.48 -10.53 23.55
N ILE A 262 -15.72 -9.26 23.91
CA ILE A 262 -17.03 -8.60 23.84
C ILE A 262 -17.35 -8.35 22.37
N GLY A 263 -18.51 -8.85 21.93
CA GLY A 263 -19.06 -8.59 20.61
C GLY A 263 -20.24 -7.62 20.65
N CYS A 264 -20.29 -6.68 19.71
CA CYS A 264 -21.45 -5.83 19.43
C CYS A 264 -21.98 -6.18 18.04
N CYS A 265 -23.31 -6.38 17.94
CA CYS A 265 -23.95 -6.53 16.65
C CYS A 265 -23.91 -5.20 15.89
N ILE A 266 -24.02 -5.28 14.55
CA ILE A 266 -23.97 -4.12 13.66
C ILE A 266 -24.88 -2.98 14.12
N PRO A 267 -26.19 -3.18 14.39
CA PRO A 267 -27.07 -2.08 14.76
C PRO A 267 -26.66 -1.39 16.06
N CYS A 268 -26.16 -2.16 17.04
CA CYS A 268 -25.68 -1.59 18.30
C CYS A 268 -24.38 -0.80 18.12
N ALA A 269 -23.47 -1.28 17.27
CA ALA A 269 -22.24 -0.57 16.96
C ALA A 269 -22.53 0.77 16.26
N SER A 270 -23.44 0.77 15.28
CA SER A 270 -23.89 1.99 14.60
C SER A 270 -24.53 2.99 15.59
N ASN A 271 -25.40 2.52 16.50
CA ASN A 271 -25.97 3.37 17.55
C ASN A 271 -24.94 3.91 18.56
N MET A 272 -23.81 3.24 18.76
CA MET A 272 -22.74 3.74 19.62
C MET A 272 -22.01 4.92 18.98
N ILE A 273 -21.81 4.87 17.66
CA ILE A 273 -21.14 5.92 16.88
C ILE A 273 -21.98 7.20 16.87
N SER A 274 -23.27 7.10 16.55
CA SER A 274 -24.15 8.28 16.48
C SER A 274 -24.27 9.02 17.81
N LYS A 275 -24.09 8.35 18.95
CA LYS A 275 -24.08 9.00 20.27
C LYS A 275 -22.79 9.77 20.57
N VAL A 276 -21.69 9.49 19.88
CA VAL A 276 -20.43 10.22 20.03
C VAL A 276 -20.47 11.51 19.23
N GLU A 277 -21.08 11.51 18.05
CA GLU A 277 -21.20 12.71 17.18
C GLU A 277 -22.10 13.81 17.77
N ASN A 278 -23.03 13.44 18.64
CA ASN A 278 -23.99 14.37 19.27
C ASN A 278 -23.53 14.90 20.64
N LYS A 279 -22.26 14.73 21.00
CA LYS A 279 -21.66 15.24 22.25
C LYS A 279 -20.56 16.23 21.95
#